data_AF-A0A957ZNE1-F1
#
_entry.id   AF-A0A957ZNE1-F1
#
_cell.length_a   1.000
_cell.length_b   1.000
_cell.length_c   1.000
_cell.angle_alpha   90.00
_cell.angle_beta   90.00
_cell.angle_gamma   90.00
#
_symmetry.space_group_name_H-M   'P 1'
#
loop_
_entity.id
_entity.type
_entity.pdbx_description
1 polymer ?
#
loop_
_entity_poly.entity_id
_entity_poly.type
_entity_poly.pdbx_seq_one_letter_code
_entity_poly.pdbx_strand_id
1 'polypeptide(L)'
;FVDFLSESEYQVTFLVDKIASPLPTRVDFIFDQLERPLLSIVVSGVTLNCHFFTIEEIELDLDPREVDDESKLRELLYFISRLGGVLEKEIKITPENVPDVPLFIFTPERGIVEFIAYS
;
A
#
# COMPACT_ATOMS: atom_id res chain seq x y z
N PHE A 1 2.84 6.71 8.45
CA PHE A 1 2.07 5.65 7.74
C PHE A 1 0.79 5.34 8.50
N VAL A 2 0.90 4.82 9.71
CA VAL A 2 -0.21 4.60 10.64
C VAL A 2 -1.04 5.86 10.86
N ASP A 3 -0.41 6.99 11.20
CA ASP A 3 -1.14 8.23 11.53
C ASP A 3 -2.02 8.70 10.35
N PHE A 4 -1.44 8.73 9.14
CA PHE A 4 -2.15 9.04 7.90
C PHE A 4 -3.39 8.15 7.70
N LEU A 5 -3.26 6.85 7.97
CA LEU A 5 -4.37 5.91 7.82
C LEU A 5 -5.41 6.07 8.93
N SER A 6 -4.98 6.32 10.16
CA SER A 6 -5.87 6.52 11.32
C SER A 6 -6.72 7.79 11.23
N GLU A 7 -6.25 8.79 10.49
CA GLU A 7 -6.96 10.05 10.23
C GLU A 7 -7.77 10.02 8.92
N SER A 8 -7.67 8.93 8.15
CA SER A 8 -8.35 8.79 6.86
C SER A 8 -9.75 8.17 6.99
N GLU A 9 -10.53 8.27 5.92
CA GLU A 9 -11.83 7.58 5.80
C GLU A 9 -11.69 6.16 5.24
N TYR A 10 -10.46 5.69 4.98
CA TYR A 10 -10.24 4.35 4.42
C TYR A 10 -10.57 3.27 5.45
N GLN A 11 -11.12 2.15 4.96
CA GLN A 11 -11.27 0.97 5.78
C GLN A 11 -9.93 0.27 5.88
N VAL A 12 -9.43 0.12 7.11
CA VAL A 12 -8.10 -0.41 7.39
C VAL A 12 -8.20 -1.59 8.33
N THR A 13 -7.59 -2.71 7.96
CA THR A 13 -7.48 -3.91 8.80
C THR A 13 -6.02 -4.26 8.99
N PHE A 14 -5.58 -4.30 10.25
CA PHE A 14 -4.24 -4.76 10.62
C PHE A 14 -4.31 -6.19 11.14
N LEU A 15 -3.46 -7.05 10.60
CA LEU A 15 -3.43 -8.49 10.85
C LEU A 15 -2.04 -8.89 11.34
N VAL A 16 -1.99 -9.62 12.45
CA VAL A 16 -0.79 -10.30 12.96
C VAL A 16 -1.12 -11.78 13.04
N ASP A 17 -0.35 -12.63 12.36
CA ASP A 17 -0.68 -14.06 12.10
C ASP A 17 -2.13 -14.28 11.63
N LYS A 18 -2.59 -13.43 10.70
CA LYS A 18 -3.95 -13.45 10.15
C LYS A 18 -5.06 -13.17 11.18
N ILE A 19 -4.71 -12.70 12.37
CA ILE A 19 -5.65 -12.30 13.42
C ILE A 19 -5.75 -10.77 13.43
N ALA A 20 -7.00 -10.27 13.33
CA ALA A 20 -7.29 -8.85 13.41
C ALA A 20 -6.78 -8.27 14.73
N SER A 21 -5.95 -7.25 14.63
CA SER A 21 -5.28 -6.60 15.74
C SER A 21 -5.45 -5.08 15.65
N PRO A 22 -5.37 -4.34 16.77
CA PRO A 22 -5.36 -2.88 16.72
C PRO A 22 -4.20 -2.36 15.87
N LEU A 23 -4.45 -1.30 15.09
CA LEU A 23 -3.39 -0.63 14.36
C LEU A 23 -2.37 -0.05 15.38
N PRO A 24 -1.07 -0.37 15.27
CA PRO A 24 -0.07 0.08 16.23
C PRO A 24 0.22 1.56 16.04
N THR A 25 0.50 2.31 17.11
CA THR A 25 0.75 3.76 17.06
C THR A 25 2.12 4.14 16.49
N ARG A 26 3.06 3.18 16.34
CA ARG A 26 4.37 3.42 15.72
C ARG A 26 4.67 2.34 14.70
N VAL A 27 5.25 2.76 13.58
CA VAL A 27 5.64 1.84 12.50
C VAL A 27 6.78 0.90 12.91
N ASP A 28 7.70 1.33 13.78
CA ASP A 28 8.81 0.49 14.25
C ASP A 28 8.30 -0.80 14.92
N PHE A 29 7.17 -0.72 15.65
CA PHE A 29 6.55 -1.90 16.27
C PHE A 29 6.07 -2.92 15.26
N ILE A 30 5.81 -2.53 14.02
CA ILE A 30 5.39 -3.42 12.94
C ILE A 30 6.59 -4.25 12.47
N PHE A 31 7.75 -3.61 12.32
CA PHE A 31 8.99 -4.26 11.89
C PHE A 31 9.66 -5.10 12.98
N ASP A 32 9.38 -4.80 14.26
CA ASP A 32 9.87 -5.58 15.41
C ASP A 32 9.08 -6.88 15.65
N GLN A 33 8.00 -7.15 14.90
CA GLN A 33 7.23 -8.39 15.04
C GLN A 33 8.00 -9.60 14.49
N LEU A 34 7.96 -10.71 15.22
CA LEU A 34 8.49 -12.00 14.74
C LEU A 34 7.65 -12.59 13.60
N GLU A 35 6.36 -12.27 13.60
CA GLU A 35 5.40 -12.69 12.59
C GLU A 35 5.31 -11.64 11.48
N ARG A 36 4.78 -12.01 10.30
CA ARG A 36 4.65 -11.09 9.17
C ARG A 36 3.33 -10.32 9.28
N PRO A 37 3.33 -9.07 9.78
CA PRO A 37 2.12 -8.27 9.80
C PRO A 37 1.65 -7.98 8.38
N LEU A 38 0.35 -7.88 8.23
CA LEU A 38 -0.32 -7.46 7.00
C LEU A 38 -1.24 -6.30 7.34
N LEU A 39 -1.17 -5.24 6.54
CA LEU A 39 -2.12 -4.15 6.61
C LEU A 39 -2.93 -4.12 5.32
N SER A 40 -4.23 -4.31 5.43
CA SER A 40 -5.17 -4.26 4.31
C SER A 40 -5.93 -2.95 4.32
N ILE A 41 -6.01 -2.28 3.17
CA ILE A 41 -6.59 -0.96 2.99
C ILE A 41 -7.57 -1.03 1.81
N VAL A 42 -8.82 -0.60 2.01
CA VAL A 42 -9.82 -0.57 0.92
C VAL A 42 -9.90 0.83 0.31
N VAL A 43 -9.58 0.94 -0.98
CA VAL A 43 -9.63 2.19 -1.76
C VAL A 43 -10.61 2.02 -2.91
N SER A 44 -11.75 2.72 -2.85
CA SER A 44 -12.80 2.63 -3.88
C SER A 44 -13.25 1.19 -4.21
N GLY A 45 -13.22 0.30 -3.21
CA GLY A 45 -13.57 -1.12 -3.37
C GLY A 45 -12.44 -2.01 -3.89
N VAL A 46 -11.23 -1.48 -4.09
CA VAL A 46 -10.01 -2.23 -4.36
C VAL A 46 -9.28 -2.48 -3.04
N THR A 47 -8.86 -3.72 -2.80
CA THR A 47 -8.11 -4.11 -1.62
C THR A 47 -6.63 -3.99 -1.91
N LEU A 48 -5.92 -3.19 -1.11
CA LEU A 48 -4.48 -3.05 -1.13
C LEU A 48 -3.88 -3.70 0.10
N ASN A 49 -2.94 -4.61 -0.09
CA ASN A 49 -2.26 -5.33 0.98
C ASN A 49 -0.82 -4.84 1.09
N CYS A 50 -0.50 -4.22 2.22
CA CYS A 50 0.85 -3.79 2.55
C CYS A 50 1.57 -4.88 3.32
N HIS A 51 2.61 -5.43 2.71
CA HIS A 51 3.55 -6.32 3.36
C HIS A 51 4.76 -5.53 3.84
N PHE A 52 5.02 -5.57 5.15
CA PHE A 52 6.12 -4.82 5.77
C PHE A 52 7.44 -5.59 5.67
N PHE A 53 8.03 -5.62 4.47
CA PHE A 53 9.29 -6.34 4.22
C PHE A 53 10.53 -5.56 4.66
N THR A 54 10.59 -4.26 4.35
CA THR A 54 11.70 -3.37 4.70
C THR A 54 11.16 -2.02 5.15
N ILE A 55 11.99 -1.23 5.85
CA ILE A 55 11.58 0.10 6.32
C ILE A 55 11.70 1.15 5.21
N GLU A 56 12.49 0.89 4.17
CA GLU A 56 12.86 1.83 3.13
C GLU A 56 11.76 2.03 2.08
N GLU A 57 11.05 0.96 1.69
CA GLU A 57 10.01 0.97 0.65
C GLU A 57 8.67 0.48 1.18
N ILE A 58 7.58 0.91 0.54
CA ILE A 58 6.24 0.40 0.80
C ILE A 58 5.75 -0.30 -0.46
N GLU A 59 5.61 -1.61 -0.37
CA GLU A 59 4.96 -2.41 -1.39
C GLU A 59 3.52 -2.66 -1.00
N LEU A 60 2.60 -2.38 -1.92
CA LEU A 60 1.19 -2.69 -1.84
C LEU A 60 0.85 -3.65 -2.99
N ASP A 61 0.36 -4.84 -2.67
CA ASP A 61 -0.19 -5.72 -3.70
C ASP A 61 -1.72 -5.57 -3.81
N LEU A 62 -2.24 -5.91 -4.99
CA LEU A 62 -3.68 -5.92 -5.28
C LEU A 62 -4.02 -7.02 -6.29
N ASP A 63 -5.29 -7.39 -6.37
CA ASP A 63 -5.81 -8.14 -7.51
C ASP A 63 -6.16 -7.17 -8.65
N PRO A 64 -5.45 -7.21 -9.81
CA PRO A 64 -5.70 -6.27 -10.91
C PRO A 64 -7.12 -6.34 -11.45
N ARG A 65 -7.84 -7.45 -11.23
CA ARG A 65 -9.24 -7.63 -11.64
C ARG A 65 -10.20 -6.77 -10.83
N GLU A 66 -9.81 -6.28 -9.65
CA GLU A 66 -10.61 -5.35 -8.85
C GLU A 66 -10.63 -3.92 -9.43
N VAL A 67 -9.60 -3.58 -10.23
CA VAL A 67 -9.49 -2.31 -10.98
C VAL A 67 -10.18 -2.47 -12.33
N ASP A 68 -11.51 -2.54 -12.31
CA ASP A 68 -12.37 -2.83 -13.47
C ASP A 68 -12.89 -1.56 -14.18
N ASP A 69 -12.63 -0.38 -13.64
CA ASP A 69 -12.99 0.89 -14.24
C ASP A 69 -11.94 2.00 -14.02
N GLU A 70 -12.05 3.06 -14.82
CA GLU A 70 -11.13 4.20 -14.80
C GLU A 70 -11.22 5.01 -13.49
N SER A 71 -12.38 5.04 -12.85
CA SER A 71 -12.58 5.77 -11.60
C SER A 71 -11.77 5.13 -10.47
N LYS A 72 -11.83 3.80 -10.34
CA LYS A 72 -11.03 3.05 -9.37
C LYS A 72 -9.54 3.23 -9.61
N LEU A 73 -9.11 3.19 -10.87
CA LEU A 73 -7.71 3.47 -11.21
C LEU A 73 -7.30 4.88 -10.76
N ARG A 74 -8.12 5.90 -11.02
CA ARG A 74 -7.83 7.28 -10.60
C ARG A 74 -7.73 7.42 -9.09
N GLU A 75 -8.67 6.82 -8.34
CA GLU A 75 -8.64 6.82 -6.88
C GLU A 75 -7.41 6.09 -6.32
N LEU A 76 -7.04 4.96 -6.93
CA LEU A 76 -5.82 4.23 -6.58
C LEU A 76 -4.56 5.10 -6.79
N LEU A 77 -4.42 5.72 -7.96
CA LEU A 77 -3.28 6.58 -8.30
C LEU A 77 -3.21 7.82 -7.37
N TYR A 78 -4.37 8.40 -7.04
CA TYR A 78 -4.45 9.50 -6.09
C TYR A 78 -4.02 9.06 -4.69
N PHE A 79 -4.51 7.91 -4.22
CA PHE A 79 -4.15 7.34 -2.93
C PHE A 79 -2.64 7.12 -2.80
N ILE A 80 -2.00 6.43 -3.75
CA ILE A 80 -0.55 6.15 -3.66
C ILE A 80 0.29 7.43 -3.74
N SER A 81 -0.15 8.43 -4.51
CA SER A 81 0.54 9.72 -4.58
C SER A 81 0.48 10.47 -3.26
N ARG A 82 -0.70 10.48 -2.61
CA ARG A 82 -0.89 11.07 -1.29
C ARG A 82 -0.09 10.34 -0.24
N LEU A 83 -0.11 9.00 -0.28
CA LEU A 83 0.61 8.16 0.65
C LEU A 83 2.12 8.38 0.55
N GLY A 84 2.69 8.22 -0.63
CA GLY A 84 4.13 8.40 -0.84
C GLY A 84 4.59 9.83 -0.55
N GLY A 85 3.78 10.83 -0.90
CA GLY A 85 4.07 12.24 -0.59
C GLY A 85 4.10 12.54 0.92
N VAL A 86 3.18 11.97 1.70
CA VAL A 86 3.15 12.15 3.17
C VAL A 86 4.33 11.43 3.85
N LEU A 87 4.77 10.31 3.29
CA LEU A 87 5.81 9.48 3.88
C LEU A 87 7.22 9.79 3.38
N GLU A 88 7.33 10.59 2.32
CA GLU A 88 8.57 10.83 1.58
C GLU A 88 9.26 9.50 1.20
N LYS A 89 8.45 8.53 0.73
CA LYS A 89 8.90 7.18 0.37
C LYS A 89 8.39 6.77 -1.01
N GLU A 90 9.17 5.91 -1.66
CA GLU A 90 8.73 5.19 -2.85
C GLU A 90 7.61 4.22 -2.50
N ILE A 91 6.54 4.23 -3.32
CA ILE A 91 5.42 3.29 -3.20
C ILE A 91 5.36 2.45 -4.47
N LYS A 92 5.33 1.13 -4.32
CA LYS A 92 5.17 0.17 -5.43
C LYS A 92 3.80 -0.49 -5.34
N ILE A 93 3.09 -0.55 -6.46
CA ILE A 93 1.92 -1.40 -6.63
C ILE A 93 2.31 -2.63 -7.42
N THR A 94 2.06 -3.83 -6.89
CA THR A 94 2.33 -5.11 -7.54
C THR A 94 1.03 -5.91 -7.70
N PRO A 95 0.93 -6.84 -8.69
CA PRO A 95 -0.10 -7.85 -8.66
C PRO A 95 0.13 -8.79 -7.47
N GLU A 96 -0.94 -9.26 -6.84
CA GLU A 96 -0.89 -10.27 -5.80
C GLU A 96 0.03 -11.44 -6.19
N ASN A 97 0.94 -11.80 -5.29
CA ASN A 97 1.91 -12.89 -5.45
C ASN A 97 2.97 -12.68 -6.57
N VAL A 98 3.10 -11.47 -7.13
CA VAL A 98 4.10 -11.16 -8.16
C VAL A 98 4.89 -9.87 -7.81
N PRO A 99 5.67 -9.87 -6.70
CA PRO A 99 6.33 -8.66 -6.18
C PRO A 99 7.41 -8.09 -7.12
N ASP A 100 8.04 -8.94 -7.93
CA ASP A 100 9.10 -8.54 -8.86
C ASP A 100 8.58 -7.79 -10.11
N VAL A 101 7.26 -7.62 -10.23
CA VAL A 101 6.58 -7.05 -11.41
C VAL A 101 5.69 -5.88 -10.97
N PRO A 102 6.25 -4.73 -10.55
CA PRO A 102 5.47 -3.54 -10.22
C PRO A 102 4.63 -3.06 -11.40
N LEU A 103 3.35 -2.77 -11.19
CA LEU A 103 2.49 -2.10 -12.18
C LEU A 103 2.66 -0.59 -12.15
N PHE A 104 2.77 -0.03 -10.94
CA PHE A 104 2.91 1.41 -10.71
C PHE A 104 3.99 1.70 -9.69
N ILE A 105 4.74 2.77 -9.92
CA ILE A 105 5.74 3.27 -8.98
C ILE A 105 5.51 4.76 -8.76
N PHE A 106 5.33 5.17 -7.51
CA PHE A 106 5.38 6.56 -7.10
C PHE A 106 6.79 6.88 -6.57
N THR A 107 7.43 7.93 -7.08
CA THR A 107 8.70 8.45 -6.56
C THR A 107 8.52 9.83 -5.95
N PRO A 108 8.87 10.03 -4.66
CA PRO A 108 8.65 11.30 -3.97
C PRO A 108 9.45 12.46 -4.57
N GLU A 109 10.65 12.20 -5.12
CA GLU A 109 11.49 13.24 -5.75
C GLU A 109 10.84 13.83 -7.00
N ARG A 110 10.05 13.03 -7.71
CA ARG A 110 9.36 13.45 -8.93
C ARG A 110 7.93 13.88 -8.66
N GLY A 111 7.30 13.37 -7.61
CA GLY A 111 5.90 13.62 -7.28
C GLY A 111 4.92 13.08 -8.32
N ILE A 112 5.33 12.06 -9.10
CA ILE A 112 4.53 11.44 -10.15
C ILE A 112 4.42 9.94 -9.92
N VAL A 113 3.33 9.36 -10.44
CA VAL A 113 3.20 7.91 -10.59
C VAL A 113 3.56 7.51 -12.02
N GLU A 114 4.45 6.53 -12.14
CA GLU A 114 4.86 5.93 -13.40
C GLU A 114 4.19 4.56 -13.57
N PHE A 115 3.59 4.31 -14.73
CA PHE A 115 3.14 2.97 -15.13
C PHE A 115 4.31 2.20 -15.74
N ILE A 116 4.53 0.98 -15.28
CA ILE A 116 5.63 0.13 -15.74
C ILE A 116 5.09 -0.82 -16.81
N ALA A 117 5.45 -0.55 -18.06
CA ALA A 117 5.09 -1.40 -19.19
C ALA A 117 6.03 -2.61 -19.29
N TYR A 118 5.48 -3.81 -19.33
CA TYR A 118 6.21 -5.03 -19.65
C TYR A 118 6.09 -5.33 -21.14
N SER A 119 7.23 -5.49 -21.81
CA SER A 119 7.36 -5.83 -23.24
C SER A 119 7.51 -7.32 -23.47
#